data_AF-C1LG81-F1
#
_entry.id   AF-C1LG81-F1
#
_cell.length_a   1.000
_cell.length_b   1.000
_cell.length_c   1.000
_cell.angle_alpha   90.00
_cell.angle_beta   90.00
_cell.angle_gamma   90.00
#
_symmetry.space_group_name_H-M   'P 1'
#
loop_
_entity.id
_entity.type
_entity.pdbx_description
1 polymer ?
#
loop_
_entity_poly.entity_id
_entity_poly.type
_entity_poly.pdbx_seq_one_letter_code
_entity_poly.pdbx_strand_id
1 'polypeptide(L)'
;MLLIIIFVIPLYAIPLDFPCYDETWTYSNLTGKCYKPILGAQKLTFSDASYACKIHLQNISEVSINLIQFFDEDEANAVVDLLSRNGFKETIWIGANRSDAKQPFVWYTDGSTALFSYIDWSEGTNSGNCIEFSYSTQPIPGTDKWSVTKIVDNKPCDLTRSFICEHKVPLCTNPQGGFNSTTMIFKPPIMAPRSVVQVLCAPGTLPDPIVPGSRLSGFEVDLSLPRGSYKCTGKRFNNNPNSEDPLKFQPQLFYSGYSLTTCSSVRCNQKELDDMIPKYAKLVSARNRITEQVFGSHQVNQFYSYGNVISIRCNPGYLFNDRTTEKSVSCELVPGSNTIGEYRGYSGTLLPLPTTCEEATCLYEQAVIQPDSNMQPYFIVMKSTIDVMNLTKHSGDPYPRGTVIRYFCKDGYESINQNSELNITCGNYGQWTPQLIGCIARIEKVPVSLAGRFYSPPEEAESASKLSSIMFIMVFIFLGLILLLDLATIGRDFKQIRSNIKLQKKTIESFKE
;
A
#
# COMPACT_ATOMS: atom_id res chain seq x y z
N MET A 1 52.73 -52.62 8.66
CA MET A 1 52.11 -51.98 9.84
C MET A 1 51.63 -50.59 9.39
N LEU A 2 50.41 -50.52 8.86
CA LEU A 2 49.84 -49.29 8.31
C LEU A 2 48.98 -48.68 9.42
N LEU A 3 49.46 -47.58 10.02
CA LEU A 3 48.73 -46.86 11.07
C LEU A 3 47.60 -46.08 10.40
N ILE A 4 46.35 -46.55 10.55
CA ILE A 4 45.16 -45.79 10.17
C ILE A 4 44.93 -44.77 11.29
N ILE A 5 45.31 -43.53 11.05
CA ILE A 5 44.95 -42.40 11.92
C ILE A 5 43.48 -42.06 11.62
N ILE A 6 42.59 -42.56 12.47
CA ILE A 6 41.18 -42.14 12.49
C ILE A 6 41.16 -40.73 13.10
N PHE A 7 41.03 -39.71 12.26
CA PHE A 7 40.66 -38.37 12.72
C PHE A 7 39.22 -38.43 13.24
N VAL A 8 39.08 -38.61 14.56
CA VAL A 8 37.82 -38.34 15.25
C VAL A 8 37.67 -36.82 15.30
N ILE A 9 36.90 -36.26 14.38
CA ILE A 9 36.50 -34.86 14.44
C ILE A 9 35.64 -34.73 15.71
N PRO A 10 36.00 -33.89 16.70
CA PRO A 10 35.14 -33.68 17.84
C PRO A 10 33.82 -33.07 17.35
N LEU A 11 32.71 -33.80 17.54
CA LEU A 11 31.37 -33.25 17.41
C LEU A 11 31.23 -32.17 18.49
N TYR A 12 31.40 -30.91 18.13
CA TYR A 12 31.11 -29.80 19.02
C TYR A 12 29.59 -29.78 19.26
N ALA A 13 29.18 -29.76 20.52
CA ALA A 13 27.78 -29.60 20.88
C ALA A 13 27.26 -28.27 20.32
N ILE A 14 26.15 -28.30 19.59
CA ILE A 14 25.56 -27.08 19.05
C ILE A 14 25.07 -26.22 20.24
N PRO A 15 25.42 -24.92 20.31
CA PRO A 15 24.94 -24.07 21.38
C PRO A 15 23.40 -24.07 21.47
N LEU A 16 22.87 -24.17 22.68
CA LEU A 16 21.41 -24.30 22.89
C LEU A 16 20.63 -23.09 22.36
N ASP A 17 21.24 -21.92 22.32
CA ASP A 17 20.66 -20.66 21.84
C ASP A 17 20.91 -20.41 20.35
N PHE A 18 21.46 -21.40 19.62
CA PHE A 18 21.69 -21.33 18.18
C PHE A 18 20.45 -21.83 17.39
N PRO A 19 19.78 -20.96 16.61
CA PRO A 19 18.44 -21.24 16.07
C PRO A 19 18.40 -21.95 14.72
N CYS A 20 19.52 -22.07 14.01
CA CYS A 20 19.58 -22.80 12.74
C CYS A 20 19.63 -24.31 12.96
N TYR A 21 19.42 -25.09 11.89
CA TYR A 21 19.36 -26.56 11.97
C TYR A 21 20.59 -27.20 12.63
N ASP A 22 21.80 -26.80 12.21
CA ASP A 22 23.08 -27.28 12.74
C ASP A 22 24.21 -26.25 12.54
N GLU A 23 25.42 -26.55 13.05
CA GLU A 23 26.60 -25.67 12.98
C GLU A 23 27.11 -25.36 11.56
N THR A 24 26.62 -26.06 10.52
CA THR A 24 27.00 -25.77 9.12
C THR A 24 26.26 -24.56 8.55
N TRP A 25 25.26 -24.05 9.27
CA TRP A 25 24.55 -22.83 8.93
C TRP A 25 25.19 -21.62 9.61
N THR A 26 25.15 -20.47 8.95
CA THR A 26 25.50 -19.19 9.56
C THR A 26 24.23 -18.43 9.93
N TYR A 27 24.13 -18.02 11.19
CA TYR A 27 22.98 -17.26 11.69
C TYR A 27 23.25 -15.74 11.66
N SER A 28 22.29 -14.95 11.19
CA SER A 28 22.29 -13.50 11.34
C SER A 28 21.16 -13.06 12.28
N ASN A 29 21.53 -12.42 13.39
CA ASN A 29 20.59 -11.78 14.29
C ASN A 29 20.06 -10.43 13.76
N LEU A 30 20.65 -9.88 12.69
CA LEU A 30 20.17 -8.68 12.01
C LEU A 30 18.98 -8.98 11.09
N THR A 31 18.99 -10.14 10.44
CA THR A 31 17.94 -10.55 9.48
C THR A 31 17.02 -11.65 10.02
N GLY A 32 17.42 -12.33 11.10
CA GLY A 32 16.64 -13.44 11.65
C GLY A 32 16.60 -14.64 10.70
N LYS A 33 17.64 -14.76 9.87
CA LYS A 33 17.78 -15.81 8.86
C LYS A 33 19.01 -16.65 9.14
N CYS A 34 18.92 -17.89 8.70
CA CYS A 34 20.00 -18.86 8.65
C CYS A 34 20.42 -19.02 7.20
N TYR A 35 21.72 -18.96 6.94
CA TYR A 35 22.31 -19.03 5.62
C TYR A 35 23.21 -20.25 5.49
N LYS A 36 23.06 -21.00 4.40
CA LYS A 36 23.93 -22.11 4.04
C LYS A 36 24.58 -21.84 2.69
N PRO A 37 25.85 -21.40 2.66
CA PRO A 37 26.54 -21.13 1.41
C PRO A 37 26.96 -22.44 0.72
N ILE A 38 26.68 -22.54 -0.58
CA ILE A 38 27.03 -23.67 -1.45
C ILE A 38 27.88 -23.11 -2.60
N LEU A 39 29.19 -23.32 -2.48
CA LEU A 39 30.21 -22.58 -3.21
C LEU A 39 31.21 -23.49 -3.93
N GLY A 40 32.07 -22.91 -4.76
CA GLY A 40 33.20 -23.61 -5.37
C GLY A 40 32.78 -24.64 -6.43
N ALA A 41 33.06 -25.93 -6.19
CA ALA A 41 32.78 -26.99 -7.17
C ALA A 41 31.28 -27.36 -7.29
N GLN A 42 30.42 -26.85 -6.40
CA GLN A 42 28.99 -27.20 -6.33
C GLN A 42 28.10 -26.17 -7.02
N LYS A 43 28.59 -25.51 -8.08
CA LYS A 43 27.83 -24.49 -8.83
C LYS A 43 26.70 -25.14 -9.62
N LEU A 44 25.52 -24.53 -9.57
CA LEU A 44 24.32 -25.04 -10.22
C LEU A 44 23.65 -23.97 -11.09
N THR A 45 22.82 -24.41 -12.04
CA THR A 45 21.92 -23.52 -12.76
C THR A 45 20.92 -22.89 -11.79
N PHE A 46 20.26 -21.80 -12.17
CA PHE A 46 19.30 -21.13 -11.27
C PHE A 46 18.19 -22.09 -10.80
N SER A 47 17.62 -22.88 -11.72
CA SER A 47 16.54 -23.82 -11.41
C SER A 47 17.01 -24.93 -10.47
N ASP A 48 18.20 -25.48 -10.72
CA ASP A 48 18.77 -26.56 -9.90
C ASP A 48 19.18 -26.06 -8.52
N ALA A 49 19.74 -24.85 -8.43
CA ALA A 49 20.07 -24.19 -7.16
C ALA A 49 18.81 -23.93 -6.32
N SER A 50 17.76 -23.40 -6.94
CA SER A 50 16.46 -23.19 -6.28
C SER A 50 15.86 -24.50 -5.78
N TYR A 51 15.90 -25.56 -6.59
CA TYR A 51 15.43 -26.88 -6.20
C TYR A 51 16.27 -27.48 -5.06
N ALA A 52 17.60 -27.38 -5.15
CA ALA A 52 18.52 -27.88 -4.12
C ALA A 52 18.27 -27.23 -2.74
N CYS A 53 17.95 -25.94 -2.70
CA CYS A 53 17.56 -25.28 -1.45
C CYS A 53 16.26 -25.85 -0.89
N LYS A 54 15.21 -25.97 -1.72
CA LYS A 54 13.89 -26.45 -1.29
C LYS A 54 13.93 -27.85 -0.68
N ILE A 55 14.76 -28.74 -1.22
CA ILE A 55 14.82 -30.13 -0.76
C ILE A 55 15.75 -30.34 0.44
N HIS A 56 16.51 -29.32 0.88
CA HIS A 56 17.61 -29.50 1.82
C HIS A 56 17.18 -30.10 3.17
N LEU A 57 16.03 -29.68 3.71
CA LEU A 57 15.46 -30.21 4.96
C LEU A 57 14.06 -30.82 4.79
N GLN A 58 13.60 -31.08 3.56
CA GLN A 58 12.20 -31.48 3.31
C GLN A 58 11.73 -32.74 4.06
N ASN A 59 12.66 -33.63 4.43
CA ASN A 59 12.36 -34.86 5.17
C ASN A 59 12.45 -34.69 6.70
N ILE A 60 12.91 -33.52 7.17
CA ILE A 60 13.24 -33.26 8.58
C ILE A 60 12.41 -32.10 9.14
N SER A 61 12.12 -31.09 8.33
CA SER A 61 11.43 -29.87 8.73
C SER A 61 10.54 -29.38 7.59
N GLU A 62 9.40 -28.78 7.96
CA GLU A 62 8.51 -28.07 7.03
C GLU A 62 8.96 -26.62 6.78
N VAL A 63 10.12 -26.21 7.31
CA VAL A 63 10.65 -24.85 7.11
C VAL A 63 10.88 -24.58 5.61
N SER A 64 10.41 -23.43 5.15
CA SER A 64 10.64 -23.00 3.76
C SER A 64 12.09 -22.55 3.58
N ILE A 65 12.85 -23.33 2.81
CA ILE A 65 14.22 -23.02 2.43
C ILE A 65 14.25 -22.59 0.97
N ASN A 66 14.83 -21.42 0.71
CA ASN A 66 14.85 -20.83 -0.62
C ASN A 66 16.24 -20.26 -0.94
N LEU A 67 16.46 -19.85 -2.18
CA LEU A 67 17.59 -18.97 -2.49
C LEU A 67 17.46 -17.66 -1.72
N ILE A 68 18.60 -17.04 -1.40
CA ILE A 68 18.63 -15.80 -0.63
C ILE A 68 17.81 -14.68 -1.25
N GLN A 69 17.26 -13.85 -0.36
CA GLN A 69 16.50 -12.65 -0.70
C GLN A 69 16.84 -11.54 0.26
N PHE A 70 16.88 -10.31 -0.24
CA PHE A 70 17.12 -9.14 0.58
C PHE A 70 16.30 -7.95 0.04
N PHE A 71 15.52 -7.33 0.93
CA PHE A 71 14.56 -6.28 0.59
C PHE A 71 15.08 -4.88 0.87
N ASP A 72 16.14 -4.76 1.66
CA ASP A 72 16.77 -3.50 2.04
C ASP A 72 18.30 -3.60 2.09
N GLU A 73 18.92 -2.46 2.34
CA GLU A 73 20.37 -2.35 2.38
C GLU A 73 21.00 -3.16 3.53
N ASP A 74 20.31 -3.26 4.67
CA ASP A 74 20.79 -3.97 5.87
C ASP A 74 20.82 -5.48 5.63
N GLU A 75 19.80 -6.04 5.00
CA GLU A 75 19.78 -7.45 4.58
C GLU A 75 20.88 -7.74 3.56
N ALA A 76 21.10 -6.84 2.58
CA ALA A 76 22.20 -6.99 1.62
C ALA A 76 23.57 -6.92 2.31
N ASN A 77 23.75 -6.03 3.28
CA ASN A 77 24.96 -5.92 4.09
C ASN A 77 25.22 -7.20 4.90
N ALA A 78 24.18 -7.83 5.45
CA ALA A 78 24.32 -9.11 6.15
C ALA A 78 24.86 -10.22 5.25
N VAL A 79 24.42 -10.26 3.98
CA VAL A 79 24.94 -11.21 2.98
C VAL A 79 26.39 -10.90 2.61
N VAL A 80 26.76 -9.63 2.44
CA VAL A 80 28.17 -9.23 2.22
C VAL A 80 29.04 -9.64 3.41
N ASP A 81 28.59 -9.39 4.64
CA ASP A 81 29.33 -9.75 5.85
C ASP A 81 29.53 -11.26 5.95
N LEU A 82 28.48 -12.05 5.64
CA LEU A 82 28.56 -13.50 5.50
C LEU A 82 29.62 -13.94 4.48
N LEU A 83 29.59 -13.38 3.28
CA LEU A 83 30.53 -13.74 2.22
C LEU A 83 31.97 -13.33 2.56
N SER A 84 32.16 -12.10 3.04
CA SER A 84 33.48 -11.53 3.33
C SER A 84 34.19 -12.20 4.51
N ARG A 85 33.48 -12.49 5.61
CA ARG A 85 34.06 -13.17 6.79
C ARG A 85 34.59 -14.57 6.46
N ASN A 86 33.96 -15.23 5.50
CA ASN A 86 34.36 -16.56 5.06
C ASN A 86 35.30 -16.52 3.84
N GLY A 87 35.76 -15.33 3.43
CA GLY A 87 36.71 -15.16 2.32
C GLY A 87 36.12 -15.42 0.94
N PHE A 88 34.79 -15.44 0.81
CA PHE A 88 34.11 -15.74 -0.45
C PHE A 88 33.95 -14.48 -1.28
N LYS A 89 34.45 -14.51 -2.52
CA LYS A 89 34.29 -13.45 -3.54
C LYS A 89 33.51 -13.91 -4.77
N GLU A 90 32.84 -15.06 -4.67
CA GLU A 90 32.10 -15.63 -5.78
C GLU A 90 30.78 -14.90 -6.02
N THR A 91 30.40 -14.78 -7.29
CA THR A 91 29.07 -14.35 -7.70
C THR A 91 28.06 -15.46 -7.42
N ILE A 92 26.94 -15.09 -6.81
CA ILE A 92 25.90 -16.02 -6.37
C ILE A 92 24.55 -15.78 -7.04
N TRP A 93 23.75 -16.84 -7.18
CA TRP A 93 22.34 -16.71 -7.48
C TRP A 93 21.56 -16.16 -6.29
N ILE A 94 20.64 -15.23 -6.55
CA ILE A 94 19.62 -14.80 -5.58
C ILE A 94 18.24 -15.22 -6.08
N GLY A 95 17.26 -15.32 -5.19
CA GLY A 95 15.93 -15.87 -5.49
C GLY A 95 15.02 -15.00 -6.36
N ALA A 96 15.54 -14.18 -7.28
CA ALA A 96 14.77 -13.32 -8.16
C ALA A 96 14.91 -13.73 -9.64
N ASN A 97 13.78 -13.84 -10.34
CA ASN A 97 13.74 -14.13 -11.78
C ASN A 97 12.52 -13.46 -12.46
N ARG A 98 12.50 -13.48 -13.79
CA ARG A 98 11.34 -13.07 -14.61
C ARG A 98 11.03 -14.12 -15.67
N SER A 99 9.80 -14.15 -16.16
CA SER A 99 9.43 -15.06 -17.25
C SER A 99 10.01 -14.60 -18.60
N ASP A 100 10.00 -13.29 -18.85
CA ASP A 100 10.48 -12.68 -20.08
C ASP A 100 10.97 -11.25 -19.86
N ALA A 101 11.65 -10.67 -20.86
CA ALA A 101 12.29 -9.36 -20.76
C ALA A 101 11.34 -8.17 -20.54
N LYS A 102 10.03 -8.33 -20.81
CA LYS A 102 9.01 -7.29 -20.61
C LYS A 102 8.38 -7.36 -19.22
N GLN A 103 8.58 -8.46 -18.50
CA GLN A 103 8.04 -8.64 -17.16
C GLN A 103 9.03 -8.14 -16.09
N PRO A 104 8.52 -7.63 -14.96
CA PRO A 104 9.37 -7.30 -13.83
C PRO A 104 10.03 -8.55 -13.26
N PHE A 105 11.21 -8.39 -12.65
CA PHE A 105 11.77 -9.42 -11.79
C PHE A 105 10.91 -9.56 -10.54
N VAL A 106 10.66 -10.80 -10.14
CA VAL A 106 9.88 -11.14 -8.96
C VAL A 106 10.67 -12.06 -8.05
N TRP A 107 10.44 -11.93 -6.74
CA TRP A 107 10.95 -12.86 -5.75
C TRP A 107 10.22 -14.19 -5.88
N TYR A 108 11.00 -15.27 -5.92
CA TYR A 108 10.50 -16.61 -6.19
C TYR A 108 9.59 -17.15 -5.07
N THR A 109 9.66 -16.60 -3.86
CA THR A 109 8.85 -17.06 -2.72
C THR A 109 7.45 -16.48 -2.65
N ASP A 110 7.28 -15.20 -2.95
CA ASP A 110 6.02 -14.48 -2.75
C ASP A 110 5.49 -13.77 -4.01
N GLY A 111 6.26 -13.78 -5.10
CA GLY A 111 5.89 -13.15 -6.36
C GLY A 111 5.90 -11.62 -6.32
N SER A 112 6.38 -11.01 -5.23
CA SER A 112 6.52 -9.56 -5.14
C SER A 112 7.65 -9.07 -6.05
N THR A 113 7.54 -7.84 -6.54
CA THR A 113 8.54 -7.25 -7.44
C THR A 113 9.89 -7.10 -6.72
N ALA A 114 10.95 -7.60 -7.33
CA ALA A 114 12.31 -7.44 -6.84
C ALA A 114 12.81 -6.03 -7.16
N LEU A 115 13.05 -5.24 -6.10
CA LEU A 115 13.53 -3.86 -6.18
C LEU A 115 14.83 -3.72 -5.42
N PHE A 116 15.83 -3.10 -6.05
CA PHE A 116 17.16 -2.88 -5.50
C PHE A 116 17.47 -1.37 -5.46
N SER A 117 16.56 -0.55 -4.91
CA SER A 117 16.68 0.91 -4.91
C SER A 117 17.91 1.46 -4.15
N TYR A 118 18.57 0.62 -3.37
CA TYR A 118 19.80 0.91 -2.61
C TYR A 118 21.07 0.42 -3.34
N ILE A 119 20.96 -0.09 -4.58
CA ILE A 119 22.07 -0.53 -5.43
C ILE A 119 21.86 0.07 -6.82
N ASP A 120 22.87 0.77 -7.32
CA ASP A 120 22.87 1.19 -8.72
C ASP A 120 23.02 -0.06 -9.61
N TRP A 121 21.93 -0.44 -10.30
CA TRP A 121 21.89 -1.59 -11.18
C TRP A 121 21.14 -1.29 -12.47
N SER A 122 21.29 -2.14 -13.48
CA SER A 122 20.84 -1.88 -14.85
C SER A 122 19.31 -2.00 -15.06
N GLU A 123 18.55 -2.22 -13.99
CA GLU A 123 17.10 -2.45 -13.98
C GLU A 123 16.63 -3.52 -14.99
N GLY A 124 17.49 -4.50 -15.29
CA GLY A 124 17.14 -5.58 -16.21
C GLY A 124 17.36 -5.30 -17.69
N THR A 125 18.11 -4.23 -18.03
CA THR A 125 18.46 -3.89 -19.42
C THR A 125 19.43 -4.89 -20.07
N ASN A 126 20.16 -5.67 -19.28
CA ASN A 126 21.05 -6.71 -19.80
C ASN A 126 20.25 -7.95 -20.28
N SER A 127 20.90 -8.84 -21.04
CA SER A 127 20.29 -10.09 -21.48
C SER A 127 20.27 -11.11 -20.34
N GLY A 128 19.08 -11.65 -20.04
CA GLY A 128 18.94 -12.64 -18.97
C GLY A 128 17.66 -12.48 -18.16
N ASN A 129 17.24 -13.57 -17.54
CA ASN A 129 15.99 -13.67 -16.79
C ASN A 129 16.19 -14.06 -15.32
N CYS A 130 17.44 -14.21 -14.87
CA CYS A 130 17.79 -14.54 -13.49
C CYS A 130 18.77 -13.52 -12.92
N ILE A 131 18.68 -13.25 -11.62
CA ILE A 131 19.52 -12.23 -10.95
C ILE A 131 20.70 -12.88 -10.23
N GLU A 132 21.89 -12.36 -10.48
CA GLU A 132 23.09 -12.66 -9.73
C GLU A 132 23.50 -11.50 -8.82
N PHE A 133 24.15 -11.82 -7.70
CA PHE A 133 24.68 -10.86 -6.74
C PHE A 133 26.17 -11.10 -6.51
N SER A 134 26.94 -10.03 -6.39
CA SER A 134 28.34 -10.06 -5.96
C SER A 134 28.69 -8.78 -5.22
N TYR A 135 29.88 -8.75 -4.61
CA TYR A 135 30.42 -7.55 -4.01
C TYR A 135 31.89 -7.39 -4.37
N SER A 136 32.35 -6.15 -4.39
CA SER A 136 33.76 -5.81 -4.50
C SER A 136 34.18 -4.93 -3.33
N THR A 137 35.46 -5.00 -2.98
CA THR A 137 36.06 -4.21 -1.91
C THR A 137 37.16 -3.34 -2.50
N GLN A 138 37.16 -2.05 -2.17
CA GLN A 138 38.19 -1.11 -2.60
C GLN A 138 38.77 -0.40 -1.38
N PRO A 139 40.10 -0.24 -1.28
CA PRO A 139 40.69 0.52 -0.18
C PRO A 139 40.32 2.00 -0.34
N ILE A 140 39.95 2.66 0.76
CA ILE A 140 39.69 4.10 0.77
C ILE A 140 41.03 4.82 0.96
N PRO A 141 41.53 5.58 -0.04
CA PRO A 141 42.86 6.19 0.03
C PRO A 141 43.04 7.06 1.27
N GLY A 142 44.16 6.88 1.97
CA GLY A 142 44.49 7.65 3.18
C GLY A 142 43.77 7.17 4.46
N THR A 143 43.09 6.02 4.42
CA THR A 143 42.48 5.40 5.60
C THR A 143 42.74 3.90 5.64
N ASP A 144 42.63 3.28 6.81
CA ASP A 144 42.63 1.81 6.96
C ASP A 144 41.25 1.18 6.65
N LYS A 145 40.34 1.94 6.02
CA LYS A 145 38.97 1.52 5.74
C LYS A 145 38.85 1.01 4.31
N TRP A 146 37.93 0.07 4.14
CA TRP A 146 37.56 -0.49 2.84
C TRP A 146 36.14 -0.06 2.51
N SER A 147 35.91 0.38 1.28
CA SER A 147 34.57 0.56 0.73
C SER A 147 34.10 -0.77 0.14
N VAL A 148 32.81 -1.06 0.32
CA VAL A 148 32.14 -2.21 -0.27
C VAL A 148 31.20 -1.69 -1.36
N THR A 149 31.33 -2.22 -2.57
CA THR A 149 30.38 -1.99 -3.66
C THR A 149 29.61 -3.27 -3.92
N LYS A 150 28.28 -3.22 -3.80
CA LYS A 150 27.35 -4.31 -4.13
C LYS A 150 27.03 -4.25 -5.61
N ILE A 151 26.91 -5.41 -6.25
CA ILE A 151 26.67 -5.51 -7.69
C ILE A 151 25.52 -6.50 -7.89
N VAL A 152 24.46 -6.01 -8.52
CA VAL A 152 23.31 -6.80 -8.97
C VAL A 152 23.28 -6.76 -10.49
N ASP A 153 23.18 -7.93 -11.13
CA ASP A 153 23.08 -8.03 -12.59
C ASP A 153 22.12 -9.15 -12.99
N ASN A 154 21.56 -9.07 -14.18
CA ASN A 154 20.72 -10.12 -14.73
C ASN A 154 21.45 -10.91 -15.82
N LYS A 155 21.38 -12.24 -15.73
CA LYS A 155 22.09 -13.19 -16.59
C LYS A 155 21.17 -14.31 -17.11
N PRO A 156 21.59 -15.03 -18.17
CA PRO A 156 20.95 -16.27 -18.58
C PRO A 156 20.89 -17.29 -17.43
N CYS A 157 19.74 -17.92 -17.24
CA CYS A 157 19.44 -18.81 -16.11
C CYS A 157 20.13 -20.18 -16.18
N ASP A 158 20.66 -20.53 -17.35
CA ASP A 158 21.39 -21.76 -17.65
C ASP A 158 22.87 -21.70 -17.22
N LEU A 159 23.37 -20.51 -16.87
CA LEU A 159 24.69 -20.37 -16.29
C LEU A 159 24.77 -21.04 -14.92
N THR A 160 25.93 -21.61 -14.60
CA THR A 160 26.18 -22.12 -13.26
C THR A 160 26.76 -21.02 -12.37
N ARG A 161 26.21 -20.89 -11.16
CA ARG A 161 26.71 -20.00 -10.11
C ARG A 161 26.70 -20.71 -8.78
N SER A 162 27.48 -20.15 -7.87
CA SER A 162 27.37 -20.49 -6.46
C SER A 162 26.05 -19.94 -5.94
N PHE A 163 25.58 -20.43 -4.81
CA PHE A 163 24.29 -20.01 -4.28
C PHE A 163 24.27 -20.15 -2.77
N ILE A 164 23.32 -19.46 -2.15
CA ILE A 164 23.11 -19.52 -0.71
C ILE A 164 21.66 -19.89 -0.50
N CYS A 165 21.44 -20.91 0.32
CA CYS A 165 20.11 -21.23 0.80
C CYS A 165 19.84 -20.47 2.09
N GLU A 166 18.64 -19.91 2.23
CA GLU A 166 18.17 -19.26 3.43
C GLU A 166 16.89 -19.89 3.97
N HIS A 167 16.73 -19.82 5.28
CA HIS A 167 15.43 -19.97 5.93
C HIS A 167 15.29 -18.99 7.10
N LYS A 168 14.06 -18.65 7.43
CA LYS A 168 13.73 -17.82 8.60
C LYS A 168 13.71 -18.69 9.86
N VAL A 169 13.97 -18.07 11.00
CA VAL A 169 13.78 -18.71 12.32
C VAL A 169 12.61 -18.07 13.07
N PRO A 170 11.99 -18.77 14.03
CA PRO A 170 11.03 -18.16 14.93
C PRO A 170 11.61 -16.92 15.62
N LEU A 171 10.91 -15.79 15.54
CA LEU A 171 11.30 -14.52 16.17
C LEU A 171 10.61 -14.39 17.54
N CYS A 172 11.17 -13.57 18.42
CA CYS A 172 10.42 -13.18 19.61
C CYS A 172 9.20 -12.33 19.21
N THR A 173 8.04 -12.66 19.76
CA THR A 173 6.80 -11.92 19.52
C THR A 173 6.32 -11.22 20.79
N ASN A 174 5.65 -10.08 20.60
CA ASN A 174 4.89 -9.34 21.61
C ASN A 174 5.68 -8.79 22.81
N PRO A 175 6.19 -7.54 22.75
CA PRO A 175 6.76 -6.89 23.91
C PRO A 175 5.66 -6.63 24.94
N GLN A 176 5.76 -7.23 26.12
CA GLN A 176 5.06 -6.67 27.28
C GLN A 176 5.54 -5.23 27.48
N GLY A 177 4.62 -4.33 27.86
CA GLY A 177 4.94 -2.93 28.14
C GLY A 177 4.40 -1.88 27.16
N GLY A 178 3.47 -2.24 26.27
CA GLY A 178 2.66 -1.26 25.52
C GLY A 178 3.27 -0.77 24.20
N PHE A 179 3.99 -1.63 23.47
CA PHE A 179 4.52 -1.30 22.16
C PHE A 179 3.39 -1.01 21.17
N ASN A 180 3.49 0.11 20.45
CA ASN A 180 2.54 0.50 19.41
C ASN A 180 3.29 0.64 18.09
N SER A 181 3.06 -0.29 17.15
CA SER A 181 3.73 -0.33 15.84
C SER A 181 3.45 0.88 14.96
N THR A 182 2.46 1.70 15.27
CA THR A 182 2.16 2.93 14.54
C THR A 182 3.03 4.11 14.99
N THR A 183 3.43 4.12 16.27
CA THR A 183 4.16 5.25 16.87
C THR A 183 5.57 4.87 17.33
N MET A 184 5.93 3.59 17.25
CA MET A 184 7.19 3.05 17.73
C MET A 184 7.80 2.10 16.70
N ILE A 185 9.13 2.04 16.72
CA ILE A 185 9.94 1.15 15.89
C ILE A 185 10.98 0.43 16.77
N PHE A 186 11.39 -0.75 16.33
CA PHE A 186 12.56 -1.43 16.90
C PHE A 186 13.83 -0.99 16.17
N LYS A 187 14.93 -0.90 16.91
CA LYS A 187 16.27 -0.78 16.35
C LYS A 187 17.19 -1.83 16.99
N PRO A 188 17.70 -2.81 16.23
CA PRO A 188 17.36 -3.15 14.82
C PRO A 188 15.87 -3.52 14.64
N PRO A 189 15.34 -3.53 13.39
CA PRO A 189 13.90 -3.61 13.11
C PRO A 189 13.24 -4.95 13.51
N ILE A 190 14.03 -5.99 13.72
CA ILE A 190 13.54 -7.32 14.08
C ILE A 190 14.06 -7.77 15.45
N MET A 191 13.22 -8.49 16.18
CA MET A 191 13.57 -9.13 17.45
C MET A 191 13.99 -10.59 17.21
N ALA A 192 15.13 -10.76 16.54
CA ALA A 192 15.66 -12.10 16.27
C ALA A 192 16.39 -12.67 17.50
N PRO A 193 16.44 -14.00 17.68
CA PRO A 193 17.26 -14.60 18.73
C PRO A 193 18.70 -14.06 18.76
N ARG A 194 19.31 -14.01 19.95
CA ARG A 194 20.65 -13.42 20.17
C ARG A 194 20.75 -11.94 19.77
N SER A 195 19.65 -11.19 19.88
CA SER A 195 19.65 -9.74 19.65
C SER A 195 19.18 -8.97 20.88
N VAL A 196 19.63 -7.73 20.97
CA VAL A 196 19.04 -6.71 21.83
C VAL A 196 18.51 -5.62 20.92
N VAL A 197 17.22 -5.31 21.05
CA VAL A 197 16.58 -4.22 20.34
C VAL A 197 16.24 -3.09 21.30
N GLN A 198 16.25 -1.88 20.79
CA GLN A 198 15.73 -0.71 21.48
C GLN A 198 14.43 -0.26 20.81
N VAL A 199 13.42 0.03 21.62
CA VAL A 199 12.20 0.69 21.15
C VAL A 199 12.44 2.18 21.12
N LEU A 200 12.23 2.77 19.95
CA LEU A 200 12.34 4.20 19.70
C LEU A 200 11.01 4.69 19.13
N CYS A 201 10.73 5.98 19.27
CA CYS A 201 9.61 6.60 18.59
C CYS A 201 9.84 6.59 17.07
N ALA A 202 8.79 6.29 16.32
CA ALA A 202 8.82 6.31 14.85
C ALA A 202 9.08 7.74 14.33
N PRO A 203 9.61 7.91 13.11
CA PRO A 203 9.74 9.24 12.50
C PRO A 203 8.42 10.03 12.55
N GLY A 204 8.49 11.27 13.01
CA GLY A 204 7.31 12.11 13.19
C GLY A 204 6.50 11.82 14.45
N THR A 205 7.10 11.12 15.42
CA THR A 205 6.60 10.99 16.79
C THR A 205 7.71 11.31 17.79
N LEU A 206 7.31 11.71 19.00
CA LEU A 206 8.18 12.13 20.08
C LEU A 206 7.85 11.33 21.35
N PRO A 207 8.86 10.98 22.17
CA PRO A 207 8.61 10.31 23.43
C PRO A 207 7.92 11.28 24.38
N ASP A 208 6.83 10.83 25.00
CA ASP A 208 6.17 11.57 26.06
C ASP A 208 7.12 11.76 27.26
N PRO A 209 6.91 12.80 28.08
CA PRO A 209 7.71 13.01 29.28
C PRO A 209 7.75 11.75 30.13
N ILE A 210 8.96 11.34 30.50
CA ILE A 210 9.17 10.14 31.29
C ILE A 210 8.51 10.33 32.65
N VAL A 211 7.43 9.61 32.89
CA VAL A 211 6.86 9.50 34.23
C VAL A 211 7.75 8.53 35.04
N PRO A 212 8.20 8.90 36.25
CA PRO A 212 8.94 7.99 37.12
C PRO A 212 8.07 6.78 37.51
N GLY A 213 8.16 5.70 36.73
CA GLY A 213 7.50 4.43 37.02
C GLY A 213 8.36 3.54 37.91
N SER A 214 7.71 2.76 38.77
CA SER A 214 8.34 1.65 39.48
C SER A 214 8.79 0.58 38.49
N ARG A 215 10.01 0.06 38.68
CA ARG A 215 10.53 -1.07 37.90
C ARG A 215 9.78 -2.34 38.30
N LEU A 216 9.15 -3.00 37.34
CA LEU A 216 8.50 -4.29 37.52
C LEU A 216 9.54 -5.38 37.78
N SER A 217 9.12 -6.43 38.48
CA SER A 217 9.90 -7.63 38.76
C SER A 217 9.21 -8.86 38.21
N GLY A 218 9.96 -9.82 37.69
CA GLY A 218 9.43 -11.09 37.19
C GLY A 218 10.50 -11.93 36.49
N PHE A 219 10.17 -13.17 36.12
CA PHE A 219 11.09 -14.10 35.43
C PHE A 219 11.52 -13.60 34.04
N GLU A 220 10.77 -12.69 33.44
CA GLU A 220 11.04 -12.09 32.11
C GLU A 220 11.77 -10.74 32.21
N VAL A 221 12.10 -10.29 33.43
CA VAL A 221 12.80 -9.02 33.66
C VAL A 221 14.31 -9.27 33.70
N ASP A 222 15.04 -8.65 32.78
CA ASP A 222 16.50 -8.61 32.78
C ASP A 222 16.97 -7.23 33.28
N LEU A 223 17.50 -7.21 34.51
CA LEU A 223 17.87 -5.97 35.16
C LEU A 223 19.09 -5.27 34.53
N SER A 224 19.85 -5.99 33.69
CA SER A 224 21.00 -5.45 32.96
C SER A 224 20.61 -4.62 31.74
N LEU A 225 19.36 -4.75 31.27
CA LEU A 225 18.89 -4.02 30.09
C LEU A 225 18.57 -2.55 30.41
N PRO A 226 18.96 -1.61 29.52
CA PRO A 226 18.54 -0.22 29.63
C PRO A 226 17.03 -0.08 29.38
N ARG A 227 16.43 1.01 29.87
CA ARG A 227 15.01 1.29 29.67
C ARG A 227 14.66 1.31 28.18
N GLY A 228 13.53 0.70 27.84
CA GLY A 228 13.06 0.63 26.45
C GLY A 228 13.79 -0.40 25.60
N SER A 229 14.66 -1.23 26.20
CA SER A 229 15.32 -2.32 25.50
C SER A 229 14.73 -3.69 25.83
N TYR A 230 14.77 -4.54 24.83
CA TYR A 230 14.31 -5.92 24.86
C TYR A 230 15.43 -6.82 24.35
N LYS A 231 15.60 -7.96 25.01
CA LYS A 231 16.56 -8.98 24.61
C LYS A 231 15.78 -10.19 24.15
N CYS A 232 16.01 -10.58 22.90
CA CYS A 232 15.48 -11.81 22.36
C CYS A 232 16.57 -12.89 22.44
N THR A 233 16.26 -13.98 23.13
CA THR A 233 17.06 -15.19 23.17
C THR A 233 16.16 -16.37 22.83
N GLY A 234 16.60 -17.59 23.11
CA GLY A 234 15.79 -18.77 22.96
C GLY A 234 16.61 -20.01 23.21
N LYS A 235 15.95 -21.15 23.07
CA LYS A 235 16.57 -22.45 23.29
C LYS A 235 16.00 -23.48 22.34
N ARG A 236 16.88 -24.39 21.93
CA ARG A 236 16.54 -25.64 21.24
C ARG A 236 15.57 -26.47 22.07
N PHE A 237 14.67 -27.17 21.38
CA PHE A 237 13.62 -27.92 22.04
C PHE A 237 14.23 -29.05 22.88
N ASN A 238 13.69 -29.24 24.09
CA ASN A 238 14.22 -30.16 25.11
C ASN A 238 15.72 -29.96 25.47
N ASN A 239 16.30 -28.78 25.22
CA ASN A 239 17.74 -28.52 25.41
C ASN A 239 18.63 -29.52 24.66
N ASN A 240 18.22 -29.93 23.45
CA ASN A 240 18.97 -30.88 22.63
C ASN A 240 20.21 -30.20 21.98
N PRO A 241 21.44 -30.69 22.22
CA PRO A 241 22.65 -30.14 21.60
C PRO A 241 22.93 -30.67 20.18
N ASN A 242 22.06 -31.51 19.61
CA ASN A 242 22.19 -32.08 18.27
C ASN A 242 21.34 -31.33 17.24
N SER A 243 21.53 -31.61 15.95
CA SER A 243 20.74 -31.01 14.87
C SER A 243 19.24 -31.15 15.10
N GLU A 244 18.48 -30.07 14.89
CA GLU A 244 17.06 -30.02 15.22
C GLU A 244 16.30 -29.16 14.22
N ASP A 245 15.03 -29.51 14.00
CA ASP A 245 14.08 -28.72 13.23
C ASP A 245 14.06 -27.25 13.70
N PRO A 246 14.44 -26.28 12.84
CA PRO A 246 14.49 -24.87 13.19
C PRO A 246 13.14 -24.29 13.65
N LEU A 247 12.02 -24.88 13.21
CA LEU A 247 10.68 -24.44 13.63
C LEU A 247 10.36 -24.77 15.09
N LYS A 248 11.10 -25.69 15.70
CA LYS A 248 10.95 -26.06 17.12
C LYS A 248 11.75 -25.18 18.06
N PHE A 249 12.61 -24.30 17.54
CA PHE A 249 13.33 -23.34 18.37
C PHE A 249 12.33 -22.49 19.17
N GLN A 250 12.59 -22.30 20.47
CA GLN A 250 11.69 -21.59 21.37
C GLN A 250 12.29 -20.22 21.73
N PRO A 251 11.85 -19.12 21.07
CA PRO A 251 12.29 -17.77 21.43
C PRO A 251 11.80 -17.39 22.82
N GLN A 252 12.61 -16.62 23.52
CA GLN A 252 12.29 -16.10 24.84
C GLN A 252 12.65 -14.61 24.89
N LEU A 253 11.68 -13.79 25.28
CA LEU A 253 11.82 -12.34 25.36
C LEU A 253 12.10 -11.91 26.81
N PHE A 254 13.07 -11.03 26.97
CA PHE A 254 13.34 -10.34 28.23
C PHE A 254 13.26 -8.83 28.03
N TYR A 255 12.89 -8.11 29.07
CA TYR A 255 12.78 -6.65 29.03
C TYR A 255 13.35 -5.99 30.27
N SER A 256 13.60 -4.69 30.19
CA SER A 256 14.23 -3.91 31.26
C SER A 256 13.44 -3.79 32.58
N GLY A 257 12.18 -4.25 32.64
CA GLY A 257 11.29 -4.07 33.79
C GLY A 257 10.57 -2.72 33.81
N TYR A 258 10.82 -1.81 32.86
CA TYR A 258 10.07 -0.56 32.73
C TYR A 258 9.01 -0.67 31.63
N SER A 259 7.84 -0.07 31.85
CA SER A 259 6.88 0.18 30.77
C SER A 259 7.49 1.08 29.71
N LEU A 260 7.08 0.91 28.45
CA LEU A 260 7.53 1.76 27.37
C LEU A 260 7.00 3.18 27.54
N THR A 261 7.86 4.15 27.27
CA THR A 261 7.42 5.54 27.12
C THR A 261 6.54 5.62 25.88
N THR A 262 5.32 6.13 26.03
CA THR A 262 4.41 6.36 24.90
C THR A 262 5.00 7.40 23.94
N CYS A 263 4.66 7.29 22.66
CA CYS A 263 5.12 8.21 21.64
C CYS A 263 3.91 8.97 21.07
N SER A 264 3.97 10.29 21.10
CA SER A 264 2.95 11.19 20.56
C SER A 264 3.39 11.75 19.22
N SER A 265 2.45 11.95 18.29
CA SER A 265 2.76 12.55 16.99
C SER A 265 3.34 13.95 17.13
N VAL A 266 4.36 14.26 16.32
CA VAL A 266 4.85 15.62 16.10
C VAL A 266 3.70 16.47 15.61
N ARG A 267 3.66 17.72 16.06
CA ARG A 267 2.58 18.66 15.78
C ARG A 267 3.14 19.88 15.07
N CYS A 268 2.49 20.29 13.97
CA CYS A 268 2.74 21.58 13.34
C CYS A 268 2.19 22.72 14.21
N ASN A 269 2.64 23.94 13.95
CA ASN A 269 2.29 25.08 14.78
C ASN A 269 0.79 25.41 14.69
N GLN A 270 0.07 25.28 15.80
CA GLN A 270 -1.36 25.55 15.83
C GLN A 270 -1.69 26.99 15.43
N LYS A 271 -0.92 27.98 15.91
CA LYS A 271 -1.16 29.39 15.60
C LYS A 271 -0.98 29.67 14.11
N GLU A 272 0.01 29.05 13.47
CA GLU A 272 0.21 29.17 12.03
C GLU A 272 -0.99 28.62 11.23
N LEU A 273 -1.57 27.49 11.66
CA LEU A 273 -2.80 26.98 11.05
C LEU A 273 -3.98 27.91 11.24
N ASP A 274 -4.17 28.42 12.46
CA ASP A 274 -5.28 29.33 12.76
C ASP A 274 -5.16 30.63 11.94
N ASP A 275 -3.95 31.17 11.80
CA ASP A 275 -3.66 32.37 11.00
C ASP A 275 -3.76 32.10 9.48
N MET A 276 -3.67 30.84 9.04
CA MET A 276 -3.79 30.43 7.62
C MET A 276 -5.24 30.35 7.14
N ILE A 277 -6.24 30.26 8.04
CA ILE A 277 -7.64 30.12 7.67
C ILE A 277 -8.15 31.45 7.07
N PRO A 278 -8.56 31.47 5.78
CA PRO A 278 -9.08 32.68 5.15
C PRO A 278 -10.36 33.18 5.84
N LYS A 279 -10.63 34.49 5.73
CA LYS A 279 -11.95 35.02 6.09
C LYS A 279 -13.03 34.33 5.25
N TYR A 280 -14.14 33.96 5.90
CA TYR A 280 -15.22 33.15 5.34
C TYR A 280 -14.82 31.72 4.97
N ALA A 281 -13.81 31.14 5.63
CA ALA A 281 -13.50 29.72 5.54
C ALA A 281 -13.52 29.04 6.91
N LYS A 282 -13.46 27.70 6.90
CA LYS A 282 -13.36 26.88 8.11
C LYS A 282 -12.60 25.59 7.84
N LEU A 283 -12.03 25.03 8.90
CA LEU A 283 -11.52 23.65 8.93
C LEU A 283 -12.69 22.67 8.91
N VAL A 284 -12.66 21.69 8.00
CA VAL A 284 -13.76 20.72 7.85
C VAL A 284 -13.38 19.30 8.25
N SER A 285 -12.18 18.87 7.88
CA SER A 285 -11.69 17.52 8.14
C SER A 285 -10.18 17.46 8.09
N ALA A 286 -9.61 16.43 8.70
CA ALA A 286 -8.25 16.02 8.45
C ALA A 286 -8.16 14.51 8.24
N ARG A 287 -7.23 14.05 7.41
CA ARG A 287 -6.96 12.63 7.18
C ARG A 287 -5.47 12.35 7.35
N ASN A 288 -5.13 11.42 8.22
CA ASN A 288 -3.74 10.96 8.36
C ASN A 288 -3.41 10.01 7.21
N ARG A 289 -2.35 10.30 6.44
CA ARG A 289 -1.92 9.49 5.28
C ARG A 289 -1.17 8.22 5.66
N ILE A 290 -0.73 8.11 6.91
CA ILE A 290 0.05 6.97 7.41
C ILE A 290 -0.91 5.95 8.05
N THR A 291 -1.84 6.43 8.88
CA THR A 291 -2.79 5.58 9.61
C THR A 291 -4.15 5.45 8.94
N GLU A 292 -4.41 6.23 7.89
CA GLU A 292 -5.70 6.34 7.20
C GLU A 292 -6.87 6.80 8.09
N GLN A 293 -6.56 7.28 9.29
CA GLN A 293 -7.54 7.81 10.22
C GLN A 293 -8.11 9.15 9.73
N VAL A 294 -9.42 9.33 9.88
CA VAL A 294 -10.14 10.54 9.51
C VAL A 294 -10.66 11.25 10.75
N PHE A 295 -10.47 12.56 10.80
CA PHE A 295 -10.90 13.44 11.88
C PHE A 295 -11.95 14.41 11.36
N GLY A 296 -13.06 14.53 12.09
CA GLY A 296 -14.13 15.48 11.78
C GLY A 296 -13.89 16.86 12.39
N SER A 297 -14.76 17.81 12.08
CA SER A 297 -14.71 19.20 12.57
C SER A 297 -14.77 19.36 14.09
N HIS A 298 -15.13 18.31 14.85
CA HIS A 298 -15.11 18.33 16.32
C HIS A 298 -13.74 17.94 16.92
N GLN A 299 -12.80 17.48 16.10
CA GLN A 299 -11.49 16.97 16.53
C GLN A 299 -10.34 17.83 16.00
N VAL A 300 -10.55 19.15 15.95
CA VAL A 300 -9.58 20.11 15.38
C VAL A 300 -8.20 20.01 16.05
N ASN A 301 -8.15 19.64 17.34
CA ASN A 301 -6.90 19.43 18.07
C ASN A 301 -6.02 18.30 17.50
N GLN A 302 -6.57 17.43 16.66
CA GLN A 302 -5.82 16.38 15.96
C GLN A 302 -5.31 16.85 14.61
N PHE A 303 -5.90 17.89 14.00
CA PHE A 303 -5.68 18.23 12.58
C PHE A 303 -4.22 18.52 12.28
N TYR A 304 -3.54 19.23 13.15
CA TYR A 304 -2.14 19.64 13.00
C TYR A 304 -1.11 18.59 13.43
N SER A 305 -1.48 17.31 13.43
CA SER A 305 -0.54 16.20 13.67
C SER A 305 0.19 15.80 12.38
N TYR A 306 1.44 15.36 12.53
CA TYR A 306 2.26 14.89 11.41
C TYR A 306 1.56 13.80 10.59
N GLY A 307 1.67 13.91 9.26
CA GLY A 307 1.06 13.00 8.30
C GLY A 307 -0.40 13.34 7.98
N ASN A 308 -1.00 14.31 8.65
CA ASN A 308 -2.36 14.76 8.34
C ASN A 308 -2.39 15.68 7.13
N VAL A 309 -3.38 15.44 6.27
CA VAL A 309 -3.86 16.38 5.26
C VAL A 309 -5.11 17.04 5.81
N ILE A 310 -5.10 18.36 5.90
CA ILE A 310 -6.13 19.19 6.49
C ILE A 310 -6.90 19.89 5.37
N SER A 311 -8.21 19.76 5.41
CA SER A 311 -9.14 20.39 4.48
C SER A 311 -9.66 21.73 5.02
N ILE A 312 -9.43 22.80 4.26
CA ILE A 312 -9.91 24.15 4.52
C ILE A 312 -10.95 24.49 3.45
N ARG A 313 -12.20 24.72 3.86
CA ARG A 313 -13.32 24.95 2.94
C ARG A 313 -13.90 26.35 3.13
N CYS A 314 -14.13 27.06 2.04
CA CYS A 314 -14.89 28.31 2.08
C CYS A 314 -16.34 28.04 2.52
N ASN A 315 -16.93 28.99 3.22
CA ASN A 315 -18.33 28.94 3.63
C ASN A 315 -19.24 28.94 2.39
N PRO A 316 -20.45 28.36 2.48
CA PRO A 316 -21.41 28.39 1.38
C PRO A 316 -21.61 29.82 0.86
N GLY A 317 -21.51 30.02 -0.46
CA GLY A 317 -21.58 31.33 -1.08
C GLY A 317 -20.24 32.02 -1.26
N TYR A 318 -19.12 31.38 -0.92
CA TYR A 318 -17.76 31.88 -1.12
C TYR A 318 -16.86 30.84 -1.79
N LEU A 319 -15.86 31.30 -2.55
CA LEU A 319 -14.88 30.48 -3.28
C LEU A 319 -13.46 31.03 -3.09
N PHE A 320 -12.45 30.19 -3.32
CA PHE A 320 -11.07 30.64 -3.50
C PHE A 320 -10.92 31.41 -4.83
N ASN A 321 -9.82 32.14 -4.98
CA ASN A 321 -9.50 32.93 -6.17
C ASN A 321 -9.46 32.10 -7.47
N ASP A 322 -9.11 30.82 -7.38
CA ASP A 322 -9.16 29.87 -8.49
C ASP A 322 -10.51 29.18 -8.65
N ARG A 323 -11.55 29.69 -7.98
CA ARG A 323 -12.95 29.23 -7.99
C ARG A 323 -13.16 27.83 -7.39
N THR A 324 -12.19 27.31 -6.66
CA THR A 324 -12.36 26.08 -5.87
C THR A 324 -13.10 26.36 -4.56
N THR A 325 -13.75 25.34 -3.99
CA THR A 325 -14.45 25.44 -2.70
C THR A 325 -13.59 25.03 -1.51
N GLU A 326 -12.53 24.26 -1.77
CA GLU A 326 -11.71 23.61 -0.76
C GLU A 326 -10.23 23.59 -1.18
N LYS A 327 -9.36 23.87 -0.22
CA LYS A 327 -7.91 23.71 -0.31
C LYS A 327 -7.43 22.72 0.74
N SER A 328 -6.29 22.10 0.47
CA SER A 328 -5.70 21.09 1.34
C SER A 328 -4.26 21.44 1.68
N VAL A 329 -3.91 21.32 2.95
CA VAL A 329 -2.54 21.54 3.44
C VAL A 329 -2.10 20.33 4.25
N SER A 330 -0.85 19.92 4.14
CA SER A 330 -0.28 18.80 4.89
C SER A 330 0.61 19.29 6.02
N CYS A 331 0.54 18.63 7.18
CA CYS A 331 1.54 18.77 8.24
C CYS A 331 2.65 17.73 8.00
N GLU A 332 3.80 18.19 7.55
CA GLU A 332 4.96 17.37 7.16
C GLU A 332 6.16 17.66 8.05
N LEU A 333 7.20 16.84 7.98
CA LEU A 333 8.45 17.11 8.68
C LEU A 333 9.33 18.03 7.86
N VAL A 334 10.04 18.93 8.54
CA VAL A 334 11.10 19.72 7.93
C VAL A 334 12.16 18.78 7.33
N PRO A 335 12.63 19.00 6.08
CA PRO A 335 13.68 18.19 5.48
C PRO A 335 14.90 18.03 6.39
N GLY A 336 15.26 16.78 6.70
CA GLY A 336 16.37 16.45 7.61
C GLY A 336 16.03 16.44 9.10
N SER A 337 14.78 16.73 9.49
CA SER A 337 14.30 16.62 10.87
C SER A 337 13.30 15.48 11.03
N ASN A 338 13.37 14.78 12.18
CA ASN A 338 12.38 13.78 12.58
C ASN A 338 11.35 14.29 13.59
N THR A 339 11.49 15.55 14.03
CA THR A 339 10.82 16.08 15.23
C THR A 339 10.15 17.44 15.05
N ILE A 340 10.44 18.12 13.94
CA ILE A 340 9.92 19.47 13.66
C ILE A 340 8.94 19.37 12.51
N GLY A 341 7.70 19.80 12.75
CA GLY A 341 6.63 19.85 11.76
C GLY A 341 6.52 21.22 11.07
N GLU A 342 6.16 21.23 9.80
CA GLU A 342 5.86 22.43 9.00
C GLU A 342 4.66 22.18 8.08
N TYR A 343 3.95 23.25 7.71
CA TYR A 343 2.87 23.14 6.73
C TYR A 343 3.38 23.19 5.30
N ARG A 344 2.84 22.30 4.47
CA ARG A 344 3.09 22.28 3.02
C ARG A 344 1.76 22.26 2.28
N GLY A 345 1.76 22.83 1.08
CA GLY A 345 0.61 22.79 0.20
C GLY A 345 0.37 21.36 -0.31
N TYR A 346 -0.88 20.91 -0.32
CA TYR A 346 -1.25 19.57 -0.78
C TYR A 346 -2.21 19.63 -1.97
N SER A 347 -2.13 18.64 -2.87
CA SER A 347 -3.00 18.53 -4.05
C SER A 347 -3.04 19.81 -4.91
N GLY A 348 -1.88 20.41 -5.18
CA GLY A 348 -1.76 21.63 -5.98
C GLY A 348 -2.10 22.93 -5.24
N THR A 349 -2.38 22.87 -3.94
CA THR A 349 -2.50 24.07 -3.10
C THR A 349 -1.14 24.76 -2.98
N LEU A 350 -1.08 26.07 -3.22
CA LEU A 350 0.10 26.89 -3.00
C LEU A 350 -0.05 27.67 -1.69
N LEU A 351 1.02 27.75 -0.90
CA LEU A 351 1.07 28.56 0.33
C LEU A 351 1.85 29.86 0.08
N PRO A 352 1.46 30.99 0.69
CA PRO A 352 0.32 31.16 1.61
C PRO A 352 -1.04 31.13 0.91
N LEU A 353 -2.08 30.72 1.63
CA LEU A 353 -3.46 30.82 1.15
C LEU A 353 -3.90 32.29 1.04
N PRO A 354 -4.87 32.62 0.15
CA PRO A 354 -5.45 33.95 0.10
C PRO A 354 -6.12 34.29 1.44
N THR A 355 -6.05 35.56 1.86
CA THR A 355 -6.52 36.00 3.18
C THR A 355 -8.05 36.00 3.33
N THR A 356 -8.80 35.94 2.21
CA THR A 356 -10.27 35.91 2.20
C THR A 356 -10.76 35.03 1.07
N CYS A 357 -11.86 34.30 1.29
CA CYS A 357 -12.64 33.76 0.19
C CYS A 357 -13.47 34.88 -0.46
N GLU A 358 -13.66 34.80 -1.78
CA GLU A 358 -14.43 35.75 -2.58
C GLU A 358 -15.89 35.27 -2.70
N GLU A 359 -16.83 36.19 -2.91
CA GLU A 359 -18.22 35.79 -3.11
C GLU A 359 -18.39 34.95 -4.37
N ALA A 360 -19.18 33.88 -4.25
CA ALA A 360 -19.48 33.01 -5.36
C ALA A 360 -20.25 33.78 -6.44
N THR A 361 -19.69 33.79 -7.63
CA THR A 361 -20.33 34.29 -8.85
C THR A 361 -20.50 33.13 -9.83
N CYS A 362 -21.43 33.20 -10.77
CA CYS A 362 -21.60 32.22 -11.83
C CYS A 362 -21.19 32.80 -13.18
N LEU A 363 -20.40 32.05 -13.95
CA LEU A 363 -19.98 32.45 -15.30
C LEU A 363 -21.09 32.11 -16.29
N TYR A 364 -21.39 33.01 -17.23
CA TYR A 364 -22.39 32.75 -18.27
C TYR A 364 -21.98 31.57 -19.16
N GLU A 365 -20.68 31.40 -19.36
CA GLU A 365 -20.06 30.36 -20.17
C GLU A 365 -20.43 28.96 -19.69
N GLN A 366 -20.73 28.82 -18.39
CA GLN A 366 -21.21 27.58 -17.79
C GLN A 366 -22.72 27.35 -17.97
N ALA A 367 -23.47 28.39 -18.32
CA ALA A 367 -24.87 28.33 -18.73
C ALA A 367 -25.03 28.24 -20.26
N VAL A 368 -23.94 28.04 -21.01
CA VAL A 368 -23.94 28.11 -22.48
C VAL A 368 -24.94 27.12 -23.07
N ILE A 369 -25.81 27.71 -23.87
CA ILE A 369 -26.85 27.07 -24.62
C ILE A 369 -26.23 26.50 -25.89
N GLN A 370 -26.41 25.20 -26.16
CA GLN A 370 -26.02 24.63 -27.44
C GLN A 370 -26.81 25.31 -28.59
N PRO A 371 -26.22 25.49 -29.78
CA PRO A 371 -26.86 26.17 -30.91
C PRO A 371 -28.25 25.61 -31.27
N ASP A 372 -28.47 24.32 -31.05
CA ASP A 372 -29.68 23.57 -31.43
C ASP A 372 -30.75 23.47 -30.32
N SER A 373 -30.68 24.33 -29.31
CA SER A 373 -31.52 24.29 -28.10
C SER A 373 -32.99 24.71 -28.25
N ASN A 374 -33.43 25.12 -29.45
CA ASN A 374 -34.80 25.59 -29.72
C ASN A 374 -35.31 26.70 -28.78
N MET A 375 -34.40 27.56 -28.31
CA MET A 375 -34.69 28.71 -27.46
C MET A 375 -34.73 30.02 -28.26
N GLN A 376 -35.47 31.00 -27.75
CA GLN A 376 -35.47 32.36 -28.26
C GLN A 376 -34.09 33.00 -28.09
N PRO A 377 -33.70 33.94 -28.99
CA PRO A 377 -32.39 34.59 -28.93
C PRO A 377 -32.28 35.64 -27.81
N TYR A 378 -33.38 35.96 -27.14
CA TYR A 378 -33.43 36.87 -26.00
C TYR A 378 -33.72 36.13 -24.70
N PHE A 379 -33.19 36.64 -23.61
CA PHE A 379 -33.39 36.12 -22.26
C PHE A 379 -33.47 37.27 -21.25
N ILE A 380 -34.09 36.98 -20.11
CA ILE A 380 -34.23 37.96 -19.02
C ILE A 380 -33.27 37.58 -17.90
N VAL A 381 -32.47 38.55 -17.45
CA VAL A 381 -31.63 38.41 -16.26
C VAL A 381 -32.23 39.22 -15.12
N MET A 382 -32.39 38.58 -13.97
CA MET A 382 -32.87 39.16 -12.72
C MET A 382 -31.76 39.04 -11.67
N LYS A 383 -31.02 40.12 -11.43
CA LYS A 383 -29.97 40.16 -10.38
C LYS A 383 -30.55 40.41 -8.98
N SER A 384 -31.63 41.19 -8.93
CA SER A 384 -32.41 41.56 -7.75
C SER A 384 -33.87 41.78 -8.17
N THR A 385 -34.79 42.05 -7.23
CA THR A 385 -36.19 42.37 -7.57
C THR A 385 -36.36 43.66 -8.38
N ILE A 386 -35.30 44.46 -8.51
CA ILE A 386 -35.32 45.79 -9.13
C ILE A 386 -34.53 45.79 -10.46
N ASP A 387 -33.50 44.94 -10.59
CA ASP A 387 -32.63 44.88 -11.77
C ASP A 387 -33.03 43.76 -12.72
N VAL A 388 -33.99 44.08 -13.61
CA VAL A 388 -34.46 43.20 -14.70
C VAL A 388 -33.93 43.72 -16.03
N MET A 389 -33.14 42.92 -16.72
CA MET A 389 -32.57 43.27 -18.02
C MET A 389 -33.00 42.27 -19.10
N ASN A 390 -33.42 42.78 -20.25
CA ASN A 390 -33.65 41.97 -21.44
C ASN A 390 -32.39 42.01 -22.31
N LEU A 391 -31.77 40.86 -22.53
CA LEU A 391 -30.48 40.74 -23.20
C LEU A 391 -30.56 39.76 -24.35
N THR A 392 -29.86 40.08 -25.44
CA THR A 392 -29.60 39.18 -26.58
C THR A 392 -28.16 38.68 -26.61
N LYS A 393 -27.29 39.26 -25.77
CA LYS A 393 -25.89 38.90 -25.63
C LYS A 393 -25.44 39.15 -24.18
N HIS A 394 -24.67 38.23 -23.61
CA HIS A 394 -24.10 38.40 -22.27
C HIS A 394 -22.96 39.44 -22.28
N SER A 395 -22.75 40.14 -21.16
CA SER A 395 -21.70 41.16 -21.03
C SER A 395 -20.30 40.57 -20.83
N GLY A 396 -20.19 39.28 -20.52
CA GLY A 396 -18.93 38.60 -20.18
C GLY A 396 -18.54 38.71 -18.70
N ASP A 397 -19.32 39.45 -17.90
CA ASP A 397 -19.07 39.57 -16.47
C ASP A 397 -19.70 38.42 -15.66
N PRO A 398 -19.07 37.96 -14.57
CA PRO A 398 -19.67 36.97 -13.67
C PRO A 398 -20.95 37.49 -13.00
N TYR A 399 -21.98 36.64 -12.89
CA TYR A 399 -23.23 36.98 -12.23
C TYR A 399 -23.17 36.73 -10.73
N PRO A 400 -23.66 37.64 -9.89
CA PRO A 400 -23.68 37.43 -8.44
C PRO A 400 -24.62 36.28 -8.06
N ARG A 401 -24.33 35.67 -6.90
CA ARG A 401 -25.18 34.64 -6.27
C ARG A 401 -26.64 35.09 -6.20
N GLY A 402 -27.57 34.18 -6.48
CA GLY A 402 -29.01 34.45 -6.48
C GLY A 402 -29.55 35.07 -7.77
N THR A 403 -28.68 35.43 -8.74
CA THR A 403 -29.13 35.85 -10.07
C THR A 403 -29.95 34.74 -10.73
N VAL A 404 -31.10 35.10 -11.29
CA VAL A 404 -31.96 34.21 -12.08
C VAL A 404 -31.90 34.62 -13.55
N ILE A 405 -31.64 33.65 -14.43
CA ILE A 405 -31.77 33.83 -15.88
C ILE A 405 -32.99 33.05 -16.36
N ARG A 406 -33.88 33.74 -17.06
CA ARG A 406 -35.12 33.18 -17.63
C ARG A 406 -35.00 33.13 -19.14
N TYR A 407 -35.08 31.92 -19.66
CA TYR A 407 -35.07 31.60 -21.08
C TYR A 407 -36.47 31.26 -21.57
N PHE A 408 -36.71 31.48 -22.85
CA PHE A 408 -38.00 31.23 -23.51
C PHE A 408 -37.82 30.23 -24.65
N CYS A 409 -38.74 29.29 -24.78
CA CYS A 409 -38.74 28.34 -25.89
C CYS A 409 -39.29 28.97 -27.17
N LYS A 410 -38.84 28.50 -28.34
CA LYS A 410 -39.46 28.82 -29.63
C LYS A 410 -40.86 28.21 -29.71
N ASP A 411 -41.69 28.76 -30.60
CA ASP A 411 -43.03 28.22 -30.85
C ASP A 411 -42.97 26.76 -31.29
N GLY A 412 -43.87 25.93 -30.75
CA GLY A 412 -43.84 24.48 -30.94
C GLY A 412 -42.89 23.72 -30.01
N TYR A 413 -42.17 24.40 -29.11
CA TYR A 413 -41.29 23.79 -28.11
C TYR A 413 -41.70 24.17 -26.67
N GLU A 414 -41.27 23.37 -25.69
CA GLU A 414 -41.47 23.53 -24.25
C GLU A 414 -40.25 23.04 -23.46
N SER A 415 -40.16 23.41 -22.18
CA SER A 415 -39.15 22.87 -21.26
C SER A 415 -39.48 21.43 -20.84
N ILE A 416 -38.53 20.74 -20.19
CA ILE A 416 -38.75 19.43 -19.57
C ILE A 416 -39.97 19.40 -18.64
N ASN A 417 -40.31 20.54 -18.03
CA ASN A 417 -41.46 20.67 -17.14
C ASN A 417 -42.74 21.14 -17.85
N GLN A 418 -42.82 21.03 -19.19
CA GLN A 418 -43.97 21.45 -20.01
C GLN A 418 -44.35 22.93 -19.88
N ASN A 419 -43.37 23.77 -19.52
CA ASN A 419 -43.53 25.22 -19.47
C ASN A 419 -42.90 25.87 -20.71
N SER A 420 -43.43 27.00 -21.15
CA SER A 420 -42.86 27.81 -22.24
C SER A 420 -41.54 28.51 -21.88
N GLU A 421 -41.08 28.35 -20.63
CA GLU A 421 -39.94 29.04 -20.06
C GLU A 421 -39.12 28.15 -19.14
N LEU A 422 -37.84 28.49 -18.98
CA LEU A 422 -36.89 27.79 -18.14
C LEU A 422 -36.06 28.79 -17.34
N ASN A 423 -36.01 28.61 -16.03
CA ASN A 423 -35.24 29.46 -15.13
C ASN A 423 -34.02 28.71 -14.61
N ILE A 424 -32.85 29.34 -14.66
CA ILE A 424 -31.64 28.90 -13.96
C ILE A 424 -31.24 29.92 -12.92
N THR A 425 -30.78 29.45 -11.77
CA THR A 425 -30.38 30.30 -10.65
C THR A 425 -28.91 30.07 -10.33
N CYS A 426 -28.17 31.15 -10.06
CA CYS A 426 -26.80 31.07 -9.61
C CYS A 426 -26.74 30.61 -8.14
N GLY A 427 -26.28 29.37 -7.93
CA GLY A 427 -26.22 28.73 -6.62
C GLY A 427 -25.02 29.12 -5.75
N ASN A 428 -24.97 28.56 -4.54
CA ASN A 428 -23.97 28.88 -3.51
C ASN A 428 -22.53 28.48 -3.84
N TYR A 429 -22.31 27.65 -4.86
CA TYR A 429 -20.99 27.15 -5.26
C TYR A 429 -20.53 27.72 -6.61
N GLY A 430 -21.15 28.82 -7.05
CA GLY A 430 -20.82 29.46 -8.33
C GLY A 430 -21.20 28.60 -9.54
N GLN A 431 -22.23 27.77 -9.40
CA GLN A 431 -22.78 26.90 -10.44
C GLN A 431 -24.25 27.23 -10.71
N TRP A 432 -24.66 27.13 -11.97
CA TRP A 432 -26.05 27.28 -12.38
C TRP A 432 -26.88 26.04 -12.05
N THR A 433 -28.06 26.26 -11.48
CA THR A 433 -29.01 25.17 -11.16
C THR A 433 -30.43 25.55 -11.59
N PRO A 434 -31.17 24.66 -12.28
CA PRO A 434 -30.70 23.39 -12.86
C PRO A 434 -29.72 23.62 -14.02
N GLN A 435 -29.00 22.57 -14.41
CA GLN A 435 -28.20 22.59 -15.65
C GLN A 435 -29.16 22.66 -16.85
N LEU A 436 -28.86 23.53 -17.81
CA LEU A 436 -29.77 23.82 -18.90
C LEU A 436 -29.70 22.72 -19.98
N ILE A 437 -30.84 22.13 -20.35
CA ILE A 437 -30.93 21.01 -21.32
C ILE A 437 -31.56 21.45 -22.66
N GLY A 438 -31.92 22.73 -22.82
CA GLY A 438 -32.64 23.23 -24.01
C GLY A 438 -34.13 22.91 -23.99
N CYS A 439 -34.87 23.36 -25.02
CA CYS A 439 -36.30 23.11 -25.17
C CYS A 439 -36.58 21.90 -26.08
N ILE A 440 -37.59 21.11 -25.72
CA ILE A 440 -38.07 19.92 -26.42
C ILE A 440 -39.34 20.22 -27.21
N ALA A 441 -39.64 19.47 -28.27
CA ALA A 441 -40.84 19.70 -29.08
C ALA A 441 -42.11 19.39 -28.27
N ARG A 442 -43.16 20.21 -28.42
CA ARG A 442 -44.47 19.99 -27.79
C ARG A 442 -45.11 18.72 -28.35
N ILE A 443 -45.47 17.80 -27.47
CA ILE A 443 -46.28 16.65 -27.83
C ILE A 443 -47.73 17.13 -27.91
N GLU A 444 -48.38 17.00 -29.09
CA GLU A 444 -49.79 17.35 -29.23
C GLU A 444 -50.62 16.57 -28.19
N LYS A 445 -51.40 17.31 -27.38
CA LYS A 445 -52.35 16.69 -26.44
C LYS A 445 -53.34 15.88 -27.26
N VAL A 446 -53.27 14.55 -27.14
CA VAL A 446 -54.29 13.65 -27.69
C VAL A 446 -55.66 14.11 -27.17
N PRO A 447 -56.67 14.36 -28.05
CA PRO A 447 -57.96 14.84 -27.61
C PRO A 447 -58.65 13.77 -26.76
N VAL A 448 -58.93 14.11 -25.50
CA VAL A 448 -59.72 13.27 -24.59
C VAL A 448 -61.19 13.53 -24.88
N SER A 449 -61.93 12.52 -25.33
CA SER A 449 -63.38 12.62 -25.51
C SER A 449 -64.12 12.60 -24.16
N LEU A 450 -65.31 13.22 -24.15
CA LEU A 450 -66.15 13.52 -22.98
C LEU A 450 -66.70 12.31 -22.18
N ALA A 451 -66.13 11.11 -22.33
CA ALA A 451 -66.54 9.89 -21.61
C ALA A 451 -65.45 9.27 -20.71
N GLY A 452 -64.27 9.89 -20.57
CA GLY A 452 -63.34 9.57 -19.48
C GLY A 452 -62.85 8.11 -19.38
N ARG A 453 -62.90 7.32 -20.46
CA ARG A 453 -62.23 6.02 -20.55
C ARG A 453 -61.52 5.87 -21.88
N PHE A 454 -60.19 5.93 -21.82
CA PHE A 454 -59.35 5.34 -22.87
C PHE A 454 -59.27 3.83 -22.63
N TYR A 455 -59.72 3.06 -23.62
CA TYR A 455 -59.21 1.72 -23.87
C TYR A 455 -58.30 1.85 -25.09
N SER A 456 -56.99 1.85 -24.91
CA SER A 456 -56.09 1.40 -25.96
C SER A 456 -56.00 -0.13 -25.86
N PRO A 457 -56.07 -0.89 -26.96
CA PRO A 457 -55.48 -2.22 -26.95
C PRO A 457 -54.00 -2.04 -26.55
N PRO A 458 -53.44 -2.93 -25.72
CA PRO A 458 -52.07 -2.78 -25.25
C PRO A 458 -51.13 -2.84 -26.45
N GLU A 459 -50.63 -1.68 -26.86
CA GLU A 459 -49.55 -1.57 -27.84
C GLU A 459 -48.26 -1.40 -27.03
N GLU A 460 -47.54 -2.51 -26.89
CA GLU A 460 -46.18 -2.49 -26.33
C GLU A 460 -45.32 -1.56 -27.18
N ALA A 461 -44.57 -0.66 -26.53
CA ALA A 461 -43.59 0.16 -27.22
C ALA A 461 -42.65 -0.74 -28.03
N GLU A 462 -42.38 -0.39 -29.30
CA GLU A 462 -41.49 -1.15 -30.20
C GLU A 462 -40.08 -1.38 -29.60
N SER A 463 -39.70 -0.56 -28.61
CA SER A 463 -38.49 -0.68 -27.80
C SER A 463 -38.58 -1.70 -26.66
N ALA A 464 -39.76 -1.96 -26.10
CA ALA A 464 -39.97 -2.88 -24.97
C ALA A 464 -39.72 -4.35 -25.35
N SER A 465 -40.09 -4.75 -26.58
CA SER A 465 -39.78 -6.10 -27.11
C SER A 465 -38.26 -6.30 -27.33
N LYS A 466 -37.54 -5.23 -27.70
CA LYS A 466 -36.07 -5.24 -27.88
C LYS A 466 -35.31 -5.19 -26.55
N LEU A 467 -35.79 -4.43 -25.56
CA LEU A 467 -35.15 -4.35 -24.23
C LEU A 467 -35.36 -5.63 -23.41
N SER A 468 -36.53 -6.29 -23.53
CA SER A 468 -36.79 -7.57 -22.89
C SER A 468 -35.86 -8.67 -23.40
N SER A 469 -35.71 -8.80 -24.73
CA SER A 469 -34.85 -9.83 -25.33
C SER A 469 -33.36 -9.69 -24.99
N ILE A 470 -32.82 -8.46 -24.94
CA ILE A 470 -31.42 -8.22 -24.54
C ILE A 470 -31.18 -8.63 -23.09
N MET A 471 -32.14 -8.33 -22.20
CA MET A 471 -32.00 -8.68 -20.78
C MET A 471 -32.05 -10.20 -20.58
N PHE A 472 -32.92 -10.91 -21.31
CA PHE A 472 -32.94 -12.37 -21.30
C PHE A 472 -31.65 -12.98 -21.84
N ILE A 473 -31.09 -12.46 -22.94
CA ILE A 473 -29.80 -12.92 -23.49
C ILE A 473 -28.67 -12.74 -22.46
N MET A 474 -28.60 -11.59 -21.79
CA MET A 474 -27.60 -11.34 -20.75
C MET A 474 -27.75 -12.32 -19.57
N VAL A 475 -28.98 -12.64 -19.16
CA VAL A 475 -29.23 -13.63 -18.10
C VAL A 475 -28.80 -15.04 -18.52
N PHE A 476 -29.08 -15.46 -19.75
CA PHE A 476 -28.63 -16.76 -20.26
C PHE A 476 -27.10 -16.84 -20.40
N ILE A 477 -26.45 -15.76 -20.83
CA ILE A 477 -24.98 -15.68 -20.86
C ILE A 477 -24.42 -15.80 -19.44
N PHE A 478 -24.99 -15.07 -18.48
CA PHE A 478 -24.55 -15.11 -17.08
C PHE A 478 -24.73 -16.50 -16.45
N LEU A 479 -25.89 -17.13 -16.64
CA LEU A 479 -26.15 -18.50 -16.19
C LEU A 479 -25.25 -19.53 -16.90
N GLY A 480 -24.97 -19.35 -18.19
CA GLY A 480 -24.04 -20.19 -18.94
C GLY A 480 -22.61 -20.09 -18.42
N LEU A 481 -22.16 -18.89 -18.07
CA LEU A 481 -20.85 -18.68 -17.44
C LEU A 481 -20.77 -19.32 -16.05
N ILE A 482 -21.82 -19.23 -15.24
CA ILE A 482 -21.90 -19.91 -13.94
C ILE A 482 -21.82 -21.43 -14.14
N LEU A 483 -22.59 -22.00 -15.07
CA LEU A 483 -22.54 -23.43 -15.38
C LEU A 483 -21.15 -23.88 -15.87
N LEU A 484 -20.47 -23.07 -16.68
CA LEU A 484 -19.10 -23.37 -17.12
C LEU A 484 -18.10 -23.32 -15.98
N LEU A 485 -18.22 -22.36 -15.06
CA LEU A 485 -17.39 -22.27 -13.86
C LEU A 485 -17.63 -23.44 -12.91
N ASP A 486 -18.88 -23.84 -12.71
CA ASP A 486 -19.23 -25.00 -11.89
C ASP A 486 -18.73 -26.30 -12.52
N LEU A 487 -18.87 -26.48 -13.84
CA LEU A 487 -18.34 -27.65 -14.55
C LEU A 487 -16.81 -27.71 -14.50
N ALA A 488 -16.12 -26.58 -14.60
CA ALA A 488 -14.67 -26.50 -14.45
C ALA A 488 -14.23 -26.87 -13.02
N THR A 489 -14.99 -26.43 -12.02
CA THR A 489 -14.75 -26.74 -10.61
C THR A 489 -14.98 -28.22 -10.32
N ILE A 490 -16.11 -28.80 -10.77
CA ILE A 490 -16.39 -30.24 -10.67
C ILE A 490 -15.31 -31.06 -11.41
N GLY A 491 -14.86 -30.62 -12.58
CA GLY A 491 -13.80 -31.29 -13.33
C GLY A 491 -12.47 -31.32 -12.57
N ARG A 492 -12.13 -30.24 -11.87
CA ARG A 492 -10.95 -30.17 -11.00
C ARG A 492 -11.08 -31.13 -9.82
N ASP A 493 -12.24 -31.15 -9.16
CA ASP A 493 -12.48 -32.01 -8.00
C ASP A 493 -12.50 -33.49 -8.37
N PHE A 494 -13.09 -33.85 -9.52
CA PHE A 494 -13.09 -35.24 -10.00
C PHE A 494 -11.68 -35.74 -10.35
N LYS A 495 -10.82 -34.86 -10.88
CA LYS A 495 -9.41 -35.18 -11.17
C LYS A 495 -8.65 -35.43 -9.87
N GLN A 496 -8.93 -34.66 -8.82
CA GLN A 496 -8.30 -34.82 -7.50
C GLN A 496 -8.78 -36.09 -6.78
N ILE A 497 -10.09 -36.38 -6.81
CA ILE A 497 -10.67 -37.63 -6.30
C ILE A 497 -10.08 -38.84 -7.02
N ARG A 498 -9.95 -38.80 -8.35
CA ARG A 498 -9.34 -39.90 -9.13
C ARG A 498 -7.87 -40.13 -8.77
N SER A 499 -7.12 -39.07 -8.47
CA SER A 499 -5.74 -39.17 -7.99
C SER A 499 -5.68 -39.85 -6.61
N ASN A 500 -6.57 -39.46 -5.70
CA ASN A 500 -6.64 -40.02 -4.36
C ASN A 500 -7.08 -41.50 -4.35
N ILE A 501 -8.03 -41.88 -5.21
CA ILE A 501 -8.43 -43.29 -5.38
C ILE A 501 -7.28 -44.13 -5.93
N LYS A 502 -6.49 -43.61 -6.89
CA LYS A 502 -5.31 -44.32 -7.40
C LYS A 502 -4.24 -44.50 -6.33
N LEU A 503 -4.04 -43.51 -5.47
CA LEU A 503 -3.11 -43.59 -4.34
C LEU A 503 -3.58 -44.63 -3.33
N GLN A 504 -4.85 -44.63 -2.93
CA GLN A 504 -5.39 -45.65 -2.03
C GLN A 504 -5.34 -47.06 -2.62
N LYS A 505 -5.56 -47.22 -3.92
CA LYS A 505 -5.44 -48.53 -4.57
C LYS A 505 -4.01 -49.07 -4.54
N LYS A 506 -3.01 -48.21 -4.77
CA LYS A 506 -1.59 -48.58 -4.59
C LYS A 506 -1.26 -48.95 -3.15
N THR A 507 -1.81 -48.22 -2.17
CA THR A 507 -1.62 -48.54 -0.75
C THR A 507 -2.23 -49.90 -0.40
N ILE A 508 -3.45 -50.21 -0.87
CA ILE A 508 -4.10 -51.50 -0.64
C ILE A 508 -3.35 -52.66 -1.33
N GLU A 509 -2.80 -52.43 -2.52
CA GLU A 509 -1.96 -53.42 -3.23
C GLU A 509 -0.63 -53.67 -2.49
N SER A 510 -0.02 -52.65 -1.87
CA SER A 510 1.18 -52.81 -1.04
C SER A 510 0.95 -53.49 0.31
N PHE A 511 -0.31 -53.68 0.73
CA PHE A 511 -0.67 -54.46 1.92
C PHE A 511 -1.04 -55.93 1.59
N LYS A 512 -1.02 -56.32 0.30
CA LYS A 512 -1.32 -57.69 -0.17
C LYS A 512 -0.07 -58.48 -0.60
N GLU A 513 1.09 -57.86 -0.62
CA GLU A 513 2.42 -58.51 -0.58
C GLU A 513 2.90 -58.56 0.87
#